data_AF-T0L2I6-F1
#
_entry.id   AF-T0L2I6-F1
#
_cell.length_a   1.000
_cell.length_b   1.000
_cell.length_c   1.000
_cell.angle_alpha   90.00
_cell.angle_beta   90.00
_cell.angle_gamma   90.00
#
_symmetry.space_group_name_H-M   'P 1'
#
loop_
_entity.id
_entity.type
_entity.pdbx_description
1 polymer ?
#
loop_
_entity_poly.entity_id
_entity_poly.type
_entity_poly.pdbx_seq_one_letter_code
_entity_poly.pdbx_strand_id
1 'polypeptide(L)'
;MKAYIKNNKLRFKSPVLSCIYKLNKIQNAIEDKNNDKFPYEEIQDFIYDCKKIIEETENIEIPLDYIEHINKNKEALNYFESKNLKSKNKEDIVNKQKDVFNKFKNGIKDFLDLLE
;
A
#
# COMPACT_ATOMS: atom_id res chain seq x y z
N MET A 1 -7.02 -5.92 -7.32
CA MET A 1 -7.87 -5.83 -8.54
C MET A 1 -7.56 -7.03 -9.45
N LYS A 2 -8.55 -7.87 -9.81
CA LYS A 2 -8.33 -9.07 -10.64
C LYS A 2 -8.77 -8.81 -12.10
N ALA A 3 -7.93 -9.13 -13.07
CA ALA A 3 -8.24 -9.01 -14.50
C ALA A 3 -8.32 -10.40 -15.15
N TYR A 4 -9.20 -10.55 -16.14
CA TYR A 4 -9.31 -11.77 -16.95
C TYR A 4 -9.72 -11.43 -18.39
N ILE A 5 -9.40 -12.30 -19.32
CA ILE A 5 -9.77 -12.14 -20.73
C ILE A 5 -11.05 -12.92 -21.02
N LYS A 6 -12.05 -12.27 -21.61
CA LYS A 6 -13.29 -12.91 -22.10
C LYS A 6 -13.75 -12.24 -23.38
N ASN A 7 -14.04 -13.02 -24.42
CA ASN A 7 -14.46 -12.55 -25.76
C ASN A 7 -13.51 -11.49 -26.36
N ASN A 8 -12.20 -11.76 -26.37
CA ASN A 8 -11.17 -10.83 -26.86
C ASN A 8 -11.14 -9.45 -26.17
N LYS A 9 -11.68 -9.33 -24.96
CA LYS A 9 -11.64 -8.10 -24.16
C LYS A 9 -11.02 -8.38 -22.80
N LEU A 10 -10.08 -7.51 -22.39
CA LEU A 10 -9.57 -7.47 -21.02
C LEU A 10 -10.66 -6.91 -20.11
N ARG A 11 -11.11 -7.70 -19.15
CA ARG A 11 -12.14 -7.31 -18.18
C ARG A 11 -11.52 -7.14 -16.81
N PHE A 12 -11.85 -6.04 -16.16
CA PHE A 12 -11.50 -5.78 -14.76
C PHE A 12 -12.66 -6.22 -13.88
N LYS A 13 -12.41 -7.14 -12.95
CA LYS A 13 -13.34 -7.44 -11.86
C LYS A 13 -13.15 -6.34 -10.81
N SER A 14 -13.98 -5.30 -10.87
CA SER A 14 -14.03 -4.27 -9.85
C SER A 14 -14.89 -4.74 -8.69
N PRO A 15 -14.37 -4.84 -7.46
CA PRO A 15 -15.16 -5.15 -6.27
C PRO A 15 -16.32 -4.16 -6.08
N VAL A 16 -16.11 -2.90 -6.50
CA VAL A 16 -17.07 -1.79 -6.40
C VAL A 16 -18.33 -2.01 -7.25
N LEU A 17 -18.25 -2.79 -8.34
CA LEU A 17 -19.43 -3.09 -9.17
C LEU A 17 -20.49 -3.90 -8.40
N SER A 18 -20.08 -4.72 -7.44
CA SER A 18 -20.98 -5.44 -6.52
C SER A 18 -21.82 -4.46 -5.70
N CYS A 19 -21.14 -3.48 -5.10
CA CYS A 19 -21.75 -2.43 -4.27
C CYS A 19 -22.74 -1.58 -5.07
N ILE A 20 -22.39 -1.17 -6.29
CA ILE A 20 -23.28 -0.38 -7.16
C ILE A 20 -24.55 -1.17 -7.50
N TYR A 21 -24.42 -2.46 -7.81
CA TYR A 21 -25.57 -3.31 -8.10
C TYR A 21 -26.50 -3.46 -6.88
N LYS A 22 -25.94 -3.63 -5.68
CA LYS A 22 -26.71 -3.72 -4.44
C LYS A 22 -27.39 -2.39 -4.07
N LEU A 23 -26.74 -1.25 -4.28
CA LEU A 23 -27.35 0.07 -4.10
C LEU A 23 -28.57 0.26 -5.01
N ASN A 24 -28.48 -0.14 -6.27
CA ASN A 24 -29.63 -0.08 -7.19
C ASN A 24 -30.78 -1.00 -6.72
N LYS A 25 -30.48 -2.16 -6.14
CA LYS A 25 -31.51 -3.02 -5.54
C LYS A 25 -32.19 -2.37 -4.34
N ILE A 26 -31.43 -1.77 -3.44
CA ILE A 26 -31.96 -1.03 -2.27
C ILE A 26 -32.86 0.10 -2.75
N GLN A 27 -32.42 0.88 -3.73
CA GLN A 27 -33.21 1.97 -4.31
C GLN A 27 -34.52 1.46 -4.89
N ASN A 28 -34.48 0.41 -5.72
CA ASN A 28 -35.70 -0.16 -6.32
C ASN A 28 -36.66 -0.70 -5.26
N ALA A 29 -36.17 -1.28 -4.16
CA ALA A 29 -37.01 -1.78 -3.08
C ALA A 29 -37.69 -0.65 -2.29
N ILE A 30 -37.03 0.52 -2.15
CA ILE A 30 -37.60 1.72 -1.52
C ILE A 30 -38.61 2.41 -2.43
N GLU A 31 -38.36 2.41 -3.74
CA GLU A 31 -39.22 3.05 -4.74
C GLU A 31 -40.44 2.19 -5.12
N ASP A 32 -40.44 0.90 -4.79
CA ASP A 32 -41.56 0.00 -5.04
C ASP A 32 -42.73 0.33 -4.10
N LYS A 33 -43.72 1.04 -4.67
CA LYS A 33 -44.95 1.45 -3.99
C LYS A 33 -45.84 0.28 -3.53
N ASN A 34 -45.54 -0.95 -3.96
CA ASN A 34 -46.26 -2.15 -3.55
C ASN A 34 -45.52 -2.94 -2.45
N ASN A 35 -44.36 -2.45 -1.99
CA ASN A 35 -43.54 -3.10 -0.99
C ASN A 35 -43.32 -2.17 0.21
N ASP A 36 -44.06 -2.41 1.29
CA ASP A 36 -43.93 -1.65 2.54
C ASP A 36 -42.76 -2.13 3.43
N LYS A 37 -42.00 -3.14 2.99
CA LYS A 37 -40.87 -3.68 3.77
C LYS A 37 -39.61 -2.88 3.51
N PHE A 38 -39.00 -2.42 4.60
CA PHE A 38 -37.69 -1.79 4.55
C PHE A 38 -36.60 -2.83 4.18
N PRO A 39 -35.72 -2.55 3.18
CA PRO A 39 -34.74 -3.51 2.66
C PRO A 39 -33.50 -3.63 3.58
N TYR A 40 -33.72 -4.08 4.81
CA TYR A 40 -32.68 -4.18 5.84
C TYR A 40 -31.59 -5.18 5.45
N GLU A 41 -31.96 -6.33 4.89
CA GLU A 41 -31.03 -7.39 4.50
C GLU A 41 -30.11 -6.91 3.37
N GLU A 42 -30.66 -6.22 2.37
CA GLU A 42 -29.89 -5.67 1.25
C GLU A 42 -28.90 -4.59 1.71
N ILE A 43 -29.28 -3.78 2.70
CA ILE A 43 -28.40 -2.78 3.31
C ILE A 43 -27.27 -3.46 4.10
N GLN A 44 -27.56 -4.50 4.88
CA GLN A 44 -26.51 -5.26 5.57
C GLN A 44 -25.52 -5.90 4.59
N ASP A 45 -26.03 -6.50 3.51
CA ASP A 45 -25.25 -7.10 2.45
C ASP A 45 -24.38 -6.10 1.70
N PHE A 46 -24.87 -4.86 1.52
CA PHE A 46 -24.10 -3.77 0.96
C PHE A 46 -22.95 -3.35 1.90
N ILE A 47 -23.24 -3.19 3.19
CA ILE A 47 -22.23 -2.84 4.20
C ILE A 47 -21.14 -3.92 4.30
N TYR A 48 -21.52 -5.20 4.25
CA TYR A 48 -20.58 -6.32 4.26
C TYR A 48 -19.64 -6.27 3.05
N ASP A 49 -20.18 -6.07 1.85
CA ASP A 49 -19.37 -5.93 0.63
C ASP A 49 -18.43 -4.73 0.74
N CYS A 50 -18.89 -3.57 1.21
CA CYS A 50 -18.05 -2.39 1.41
C CYS A 50 -16.88 -2.67 2.36
N LYS A 51 -17.12 -3.37 3.48
CA LYS A 51 -16.05 -3.75 4.43
C LYS A 51 -15.04 -4.69 3.79
N LYS A 52 -15.52 -5.69 3.06
CA LYS A 52 -14.66 -6.63 2.33
C LYS A 52 -13.82 -5.92 1.28
N ILE A 53 -14.37 -4.91 0.59
CA ILE A 53 -13.60 -4.09 -0.34
C ILE A 53 -12.51 -3.32 0.41
N ILE A 54 -12.83 -2.69 1.54
CA ILE A 54 -11.84 -1.96 2.35
C ILE A 54 -10.70 -2.91 2.79
N GLU A 55 -11.01 -4.15 3.16
CA GLU A 55 -10.02 -5.16 3.53
C GLU A 55 -9.21 -5.71 2.34
N GLU A 56 -9.84 -5.88 1.17
CA GLU A 56 -9.20 -6.42 -0.05
C GLU A 56 -8.47 -5.36 -0.89
N THR A 57 -8.72 -4.08 -0.64
CA THR A 57 -8.00 -2.98 -1.30
C THR A 57 -6.79 -2.68 -0.44
N GLU A 58 -5.58 -2.88 -0.97
CA GLU A 58 -4.37 -2.47 -0.28
C GLU A 58 -4.51 -1.00 0.13
N ASN A 59 -4.40 -0.73 1.43
CA ASN A 59 -4.30 0.64 1.92
C ASN A 59 -2.98 1.20 1.40
N ILE A 60 -3.03 1.88 0.26
CA ILE A 60 -1.88 2.60 -0.28
C ILE A 60 -1.74 3.87 0.54
N GLU A 61 -0.94 3.79 1.60
CA GLU A 61 -0.54 4.95 2.38
C GLU A 61 0.50 5.75 1.59
N ILE A 62 0.13 6.98 1.24
CA ILE A 62 1.02 7.93 0.57
C ILE A 62 1.76 8.72 1.66
N PRO A 63 3.10 8.70 1.71
CA PRO A 63 3.85 9.47 2.68
C PRO A 63 3.50 10.97 2.60
N LEU A 64 3.24 11.59 3.76
CA LEU A 64 2.92 13.03 3.82
C LEU A 64 4.05 13.90 3.25
N ASP A 65 5.30 13.46 3.41
CA ASP A 65 6.47 14.17 2.87
C ASP A 65 6.54 14.11 1.32
N TYR A 66 6.01 13.05 0.71
CA TYR A 66 5.83 12.97 -0.75
C TYR A 66 4.78 13.99 -1.21
N ILE A 67 3.64 14.06 -0.53
CA ILE A 67 2.59 15.04 -0.86
C ILE A 67 3.11 16.48 -0.74
N GLU A 68 3.86 16.77 0.34
CA GLU A 68 4.50 18.06 0.54
C GLU A 68 5.50 18.40 -0.58
N HIS A 69 6.33 17.43 -0.98
CA HIS A 69 7.28 17.58 -2.08
C HIS A 69 6.58 17.89 -3.40
N ILE A 70 5.53 17.14 -3.75
CA ILE A 70 4.74 17.37 -4.97
C ILE A 70 4.09 18.76 -4.93
N ASN A 71 3.55 19.18 -3.79
CA ASN A 71 2.89 20.47 -3.65
C ASN A 71 3.86 21.64 -3.86
N LYS A 72 5.08 21.52 -3.33
CA LYS A 72 6.13 22.54 -3.41
C LYS A 72 6.82 22.56 -4.76
N ASN A 73 7.21 21.40 -5.28
CA ASN A 73 8.12 21.29 -6.42
C ASN A 73 7.39 20.97 -7.75
N LYS A 74 6.11 20.60 -7.69
CA LYS A 74 5.28 20.21 -8.85
C LYS A 74 5.90 19.08 -9.69
N GLU A 75 6.71 18.22 -9.07
CA GLU A 75 7.39 17.11 -9.72
C GLU A 75 7.60 15.95 -8.73
N ALA A 76 7.62 14.71 -9.24
CA ALA A 76 7.66 13.49 -8.45
C ALA A 76 9.02 12.75 -8.50
N LEU A 77 9.79 12.93 -9.58
CA LEU A 77 10.97 12.12 -9.87
C LEU A 77 12.09 12.38 -8.85
N ASN A 78 12.36 13.65 -8.53
CA ASN A 78 13.49 13.97 -7.65
C ASN A 78 13.21 13.56 -6.20
N TYR A 79 11.95 13.38 -5.79
CA TYR A 79 11.63 12.80 -4.48
C TYR A 79 12.24 11.39 -4.38
N PHE A 80 11.97 10.53 -5.36
CA PHE A 80 12.47 9.15 -5.36
C PHE A 80 13.99 9.10 -5.52
N GLU A 81 14.56 9.97 -6.37
CA GLU A 81 16.02 10.08 -6.52
C GLU A 81 16.69 10.49 -5.21
N SER A 82 16.14 11.49 -4.50
CA SER A 82 16.69 11.96 -3.22
C SER A 82 16.61 10.91 -2.12
N LYS A 83 15.54 10.11 -2.08
CA LYS A 83 15.38 9.00 -1.13
C LYS A 83 16.38 7.88 -1.44
N ASN A 84 16.55 7.52 -2.71
CA ASN A 84 17.54 6.54 -3.14
C ASN A 84 18.97 6.97 -2.80
N LEU A 85 19.31 8.25 -3.00
CA LEU A 85 20.63 8.79 -2.66
C LEU A 85 20.91 8.70 -1.15
N LYS A 86 19.91 9.08 -0.34
CA LYS A 86 20.00 8.96 1.14
C LYS A 86 20.18 7.51 1.59
N SER A 87 19.51 6.56 0.95
CA SER A 87 19.64 5.14 1.26
C SER A 87 21.05 4.62 0.95
N LYS A 88 21.60 4.94 -0.23
CA LYS A 88 22.99 4.58 -0.60
C LYS A 88 24.02 5.15 0.38
N ASN A 89 23.89 6.43 0.74
CA ASN A 89 24.80 7.06 1.70
C ASN A 89 24.76 6.38 3.08
N LYS A 90 23.59 5.91 3.54
CA LYS A 90 23.48 5.16 4.80
C LYS A 90 24.18 3.81 4.72
N GLU A 91 24.04 3.11 3.60
CA GLU A 91 24.70 1.82 3.38
C GLU A 91 26.23 1.96 3.39
N ASP A 92 26.75 3.00 2.73
CA ASP A 92 28.18 3.33 2.75
C ASP A 92 28.71 3.64 4.15
N ILE A 93 27.93 4.37 4.97
CA ILE A 93 28.28 4.66 6.37
C ILE A 93 28.34 3.36 7.18
N VAL A 94 27.35 2.49 7.04
CA VAL A 94 27.32 1.19 7.74
C VAL A 94 28.50 0.31 7.34
N ASN A 95 28.87 0.28 6.06
CA ASN A 95 30.02 -0.47 5.58
C ASN A 95 31.32 0.05 6.17
N LYS A 96 31.52 1.38 6.22
CA LYS A 96 32.68 1.99 6.88
C LYS A 96 32.75 1.66 8.38
N GLN A 97 31.61 1.68 9.07
CA GLN A 97 31.55 1.30 10.49
C GLN A 97 31.94 -0.16 10.71
N LYS A 98 31.46 -1.07 9.86
CA LYS A 98 31.85 -2.49 9.90
C LYS A 98 33.35 -2.67 9.67
N ASP A 99 33.93 -1.97 8.70
CA ASP A 99 35.38 -2.05 8.43
C ASP A 99 36.22 -1.58 9.62
N VAL A 100 35.84 -0.46 10.23
CA VAL A 100 36.53 0.05 11.44
C VAL A 100 36.42 -0.96 12.58
N PHE A 101 35.24 -1.53 12.80
CA PHE A 101 35.02 -2.52 13.84
C PHE A 101 35.81 -3.82 13.59
N ASN A 102 35.87 -4.29 12.34
CA ASN A 102 36.66 -5.46 11.97
C ASN A 102 38.16 -5.22 12.18
N LYS A 103 38.68 -4.05 11.81
CA LYS A 103 40.08 -3.67 12.07
C LYS A 103 40.38 -3.63 13.56
N PHE A 104 39.48 -3.06 14.35
CA PHE A 104 39.62 -3.02 15.81
C PHE A 104 39.63 -4.43 16.42
N LYS A 105 38.69 -5.30 16.00
CA LYS A 105 38.63 -6.70 16.43
C LYS A 105 39.91 -7.47 16.08
N ASN A 106 40.42 -7.30 14.86
CA ASN A 106 41.66 -7.94 14.44
C ASN A 106 42.86 -7.41 15.23
N GLY A 107 42.96 -6.10 15.47
CA GLY A 107 44.03 -5.53 16.29
C GLY A 107 44.03 -6.02 17.74
N ILE A 108 42.84 -6.25 18.34
CA ILE A 108 42.75 -6.89 19.66
C ILE A 108 43.27 -8.33 19.59
N LYS A 109 42.91 -9.07 18.54
CA LYS A 109 43.38 -10.45 18.37
C LYS A 109 44.91 -10.50 18.22
N ASP A 110 45.47 -9.67 17.34
CA ASP A 110 46.92 -9.58 17.13
C ASP A 110 47.66 -9.18 18.41
N PHE A 111 47.07 -8.31 19.24
CA PHE A 111 47.63 -7.94 20.55
C PHE A 111 47.60 -9.10 21.55
N LEU A 112 46.52 -9.90 21.57
CA LEU A 112 46.43 -11.09 22.42
C LEU A 112 47.43 -12.16 21.98
N ASP A 113 47.60 -12.37 20.68
CA ASP A 113 48.57 -13.32 20.11
C ASP A 113 50.03 -12.94 20.45
N LEU A 114 50.31 -11.67 20.78
CA LEU A 114 51.64 -11.20 21.24
C LEU A 114 51.88 -11.38 22.75
N LEU A 115 50.83 -11.69 23.52
CA LEU A 115 50.90 -11.91 24.96
C LEU A 115 51.00 -13.39 25.34
N GLU A 116 50.76 -14.31 24.40
CA GLU A 116 51.04 -15.76 24.49
C GLU A 116 52.47 -16.09 24.07
#